data_AF-A0A645HLV7-F1
#
_entry.id   AF-A0A645HLV7-F1
#
_cell.length_a   1.000
_cell.length_b   1.000
_cell.length_c   1.000
_cell.angle_alpha   90.00
_cell.angle_beta   90.00
_cell.angle_gamma   90.00
#
_symmetry.space_group_name_H-M   'P 1'
#
loop_
_entity.id
_entity.type
_entity.pdbx_description
1 polymer ?
#
loop_
_entity_poly.entity_id
_entity_poly.type
_entity_poly.pdbx_seq_one_letter_code
_entity_poly.pdbx_strand_id
1 'polypeptide(L)'
;MHEGWLGSREATAIAAYKVESTSTGVLATGCKAVQPQSNLHSTQAAEVEYTYEVTAAYTAVLTKIPEEGTSKQGWREQIGLFICPVTPETSRVWFRLAVADFESTDEQLQTFQHTIFVQDQPVLESQLPKALPLDPRAEMHSAADRMSSAYRRFLKAQEIAFGTC
;
A
#
# COMPACT_ATOMS: atom_id res chain seq x y z
N MET A 1 -3.27 -1.54 -12.99
CA MET A 1 -1.85 -1.24 -12.78
C MET A 1 -1.05 -2.52 -12.66
N HIS A 2 -1.21 -3.29 -11.58
CA HIS A 2 -0.42 -4.51 -11.33
C HIS A 2 -1.00 -5.81 -11.90
N GLU A 3 -1.52 -5.78 -13.13
CA GLU A 3 -2.09 -6.98 -13.76
C GLU A 3 -1.05 -8.09 -13.89
N GLY A 4 -1.40 -9.30 -13.48
CA GLY A 4 -0.50 -10.46 -13.50
C GLY A 4 0.43 -10.56 -12.28
N TRP A 5 0.44 -9.54 -11.41
CA TRP A 5 1.23 -9.52 -10.17
C TRP A 5 0.32 -9.49 -8.94
N LEU A 6 -0.12 -8.28 -8.57
CA LEU A 6 -0.92 -8.01 -7.37
C LEU A 6 -2.43 -7.92 -7.66
N GLY A 7 -2.86 -8.24 -8.88
CA GLY A 7 -4.26 -8.27 -9.25
C GLY A 7 -4.52 -8.92 -10.60
N SER A 8 -5.79 -9.24 -10.86
CA SER A 8 -6.27 -9.85 -12.10
C SER A 8 -7.50 -9.11 -12.62
N ARG A 9 -7.64 -8.98 -13.95
CA ARG A 9 -8.86 -8.45 -14.58
C ARG A 9 -10.08 -9.34 -14.37
N GLU A 10 -9.86 -10.61 -14.08
CA GLU A 10 -10.93 -11.57 -13.79
C GLU A 10 -11.46 -11.42 -12.35
N ALA A 11 -10.72 -10.73 -11.48
CA ALA A 11 -11.05 -10.53 -10.07
C ALA A 11 -10.85 -9.06 -9.64
N THR A 12 -11.73 -8.18 -10.12
CA THR A 12 -11.67 -6.72 -9.86
C THR A 12 -12.52 -6.26 -8.68
N ALA A 13 -13.38 -7.13 -8.14
CA ALA A 13 -14.24 -6.80 -7.02
C ALA A 13 -13.44 -6.64 -5.73
N ILE A 14 -13.67 -5.54 -5.01
CA ILE A 14 -13.06 -5.27 -3.71
C ILE A 14 -14.12 -5.48 -2.63
N ALA A 15 -13.85 -6.42 -1.71
CA ALA A 15 -14.72 -6.66 -0.57
C ALA A 15 -14.70 -5.46 0.39
N ALA A 16 -15.78 -5.32 1.18
CA ALA A 16 -15.81 -4.30 2.22
C ALA A 16 -14.73 -4.56 3.27
N TYR A 17 -14.00 -3.52 3.64
CA TYR A 17 -12.96 -3.54 4.65
C TYR A 17 -13.18 -2.41 5.67
N LYS A 18 -12.56 -2.53 6.85
CA LYS A 18 -12.72 -1.57 7.94
C LYS A 18 -11.59 -0.55 7.90
N VAL A 19 -11.92 0.71 8.20
CA VAL A 19 -10.93 1.80 8.33
C VAL A 19 -11.18 2.54 9.64
N GLU A 20 -10.15 2.71 10.43
CA GLU A 20 -10.18 3.36 11.74
C GLU A 20 -9.05 4.37 11.87
N SER A 21 -9.30 5.49 12.56
CA SER A 21 -8.23 6.40 12.96
C SER A 21 -7.44 5.79 14.11
N THR A 22 -6.13 6.02 14.13
CA THR A 22 -5.25 5.69 15.25
C THR A 22 -4.76 6.99 15.90
N SER A 23 -3.95 6.88 16.96
CA SER A 23 -3.32 8.06 17.58
C SER A 23 -2.32 8.76 16.67
N THR A 24 -1.76 8.06 15.68
CA THR A 24 -0.69 8.56 14.82
C THR A 24 -1.03 8.52 13.32
N GLY A 25 -2.21 8.02 12.94
CA GLY A 25 -2.65 7.96 11.56
C GLY A 25 -3.94 7.17 11.36
N VAL A 26 -3.91 6.17 10.49
CA VAL A 26 -5.09 5.43 10.03
C VAL A 26 -4.74 3.96 9.82
N LEU A 27 -5.63 3.06 10.22
CA LEU A 27 -5.49 1.62 10.05
C LEU A 27 -6.66 1.06 9.22
N ALA A 28 -6.34 0.30 8.19
CA ALA A 28 -7.29 -0.52 7.44
C ALA A 28 -7.07 -2.01 7.72
N THR A 29 -8.15 -2.74 7.98
CA THR A 29 -8.15 -4.18 8.29
C THR A 29 -9.21 -4.94 7.49
N GLY A 30 -8.99 -6.24 7.28
CA GLY A 30 -9.84 -7.08 6.44
C GLY A 30 -9.72 -6.76 4.95
N CYS A 31 -8.61 -6.16 4.52
CA CYS A 31 -8.36 -5.87 3.12
C CYS A 31 -7.98 -7.17 2.40
N LYS A 32 -8.81 -7.64 1.47
CA LYS A 32 -8.58 -8.89 0.75
C LYS A 32 -8.47 -8.65 -0.75
N ALA A 33 -7.51 -9.31 -1.39
CA ALA A 33 -7.32 -9.25 -2.83
C ALA A 33 -6.84 -10.60 -3.37
N VAL A 34 -7.35 -10.99 -4.54
CA VAL A 34 -6.84 -12.15 -5.28
C VAL A 34 -5.61 -11.73 -6.07
N GLN A 35 -4.48 -12.38 -5.80
CA GLN A 35 -3.20 -12.05 -6.41
C GLN A 35 -2.65 -13.25 -7.17
N PRO A 36 -2.38 -13.11 -8.48
CA PRO A 36 -1.66 -14.14 -9.24
C PRO A 36 -0.26 -14.43 -8.70
N GLN A 37 0.46 -13.41 -8.23
CA GLN A 37 1.83 -13.53 -7.72
C GLN A 37 2.00 -12.70 -6.44
N SER A 38 1.75 -13.34 -5.30
CA SER A 38 1.71 -12.68 -3.99
C SER A 38 3.06 -12.53 -3.27
N ASN A 39 4.06 -13.28 -3.73
CA ASN A 39 5.46 -13.25 -3.31
C ASN A 39 6.32 -13.94 -4.39
N LEU A 40 7.65 -13.93 -4.20
CA LEU A 40 8.60 -14.47 -5.17
C LEU A 40 8.40 -15.98 -5.43
N HIS A 41 7.90 -16.73 -4.44
CA HIS A 41 7.69 -18.18 -4.50
C HIS A 41 6.27 -18.58 -4.93
N SER A 42 5.42 -17.63 -5.32
CA SER A 42 4.03 -17.91 -5.69
C SER A 42 3.96 -18.73 -6.97
N THR A 43 3.30 -19.89 -6.90
CA THR A 43 3.09 -20.79 -8.04
C THR A 43 1.64 -20.80 -8.55
N GLN A 44 0.72 -20.24 -7.78
CA GLN A 44 -0.70 -20.14 -8.10
C GLN A 44 -1.31 -18.88 -7.49
N ALA A 45 -2.45 -18.44 -8.03
CA ALA A 45 -3.20 -17.33 -7.49
C ALA A 45 -3.76 -17.67 -6.10
N ALA A 46 -3.73 -16.69 -5.19
CA ALA A 46 -4.24 -16.84 -3.83
C ALA A 46 -5.02 -15.58 -3.40
N GLU A 47 -6.01 -15.76 -2.52
CA GLU A 47 -6.59 -14.64 -1.80
C GLU A 47 -5.64 -14.25 -0.67
N VAL A 48 -5.25 -12.99 -0.62
CA VAL A 48 -4.32 -12.49 0.39
C VAL A 48 -5.04 -11.45 1.23
N GLU A 49 -4.91 -11.59 2.55
CA GLU A 49 -5.38 -10.60 3.50
C GLU A 49 -4.24 -9.67 3.95
N TYR A 50 -4.57 -8.39 4.05
CA TYR A 50 -3.64 -7.34 4.46
C TYR A 50 -4.23 -6.47 5.56
N THR A 51 -3.33 -5.94 6.38
CA THR A 51 -3.57 -4.67 7.08
C THR A 51 -2.70 -3.58 6.48
N TYR A 52 -3.27 -2.40 6.30
CA TYR A 52 -2.55 -1.20 5.86
C TYR A 52 -2.60 -0.16 6.98
N GLU A 53 -1.45 0.26 7.47
CA GLU A 53 -1.36 1.25 8.52
C GLU A 53 -0.56 2.45 8.04
N VAL A 54 -1.13 3.65 8.16
CA VAL A 54 -0.39 4.91 8.12
C VAL A 54 0.00 5.22 9.56
N THR A 55 1.29 5.16 9.86
CA THR A 55 1.82 5.34 11.22
C THR A 55 2.26 6.78 11.49
N ALA A 56 2.43 7.58 10.43
CA ALA A 56 2.66 9.03 10.43
C ALA A 56 2.32 9.59 9.04
N ALA A 57 2.26 10.91 8.88
CA ALA A 57 1.90 11.57 7.62
C ALA A 57 2.61 11.01 6.37
N TYR A 58 3.88 10.61 6.46
CA TYR A 58 4.65 10.11 5.31
C TYR A 58 5.22 8.72 5.54
N THR A 59 4.53 7.89 6.34
CA THR A 59 4.98 6.53 6.64
C THR A 59 3.81 5.57 6.63
N ALA A 60 3.97 4.46 5.89
CA ALA A 60 2.98 3.40 5.82
C ALA A 60 3.64 2.04 6.05
N VAL A 61 2.88 1.12 6.65
CA VAL A 61 3.25 -0.27 6.86
C VAL A 61 2.14 -1.15 6.30
N LEU A 62 2.50 -1.99 5.35
CA LEU A 62 1.70 -3.10 4.88
C LEU A 62 2.07 -4.34 5.70
N THR A 63 1.09 -5.05 6.24
CA THR A 63 1.30 -6.39 6.81
C THR A 63 0.49 -7.40 6.04
N LYS A 64 1.14 -8.42 5.49
CA LYS A 64 0.50 -9.59 4.90
C LYS A 64 0.13 -10.57 6.01
N ILE A 65 -1.16 -10.88 6.10
CA ILE A 65 -1.66 -11.86 7.05
C ILE A 65 -1.55 -13.24 6.38
N PRO A 66 -0.77 -14.18 6.95
CA PRO A 66 -0.68 -15.51 6.38
C PRO A 66 -2.05 -16.20 6.50
N GLU A 67 -2.43 -16.95 5.47
CA GLU A 67 -3.54 -17.89 5.60
C GLU A 67 -3.20 -18.91 6.70
N GLU A 68 -4.21 -19.31 7.47
CA GLU A 68 -4.04 -20.25 8.57
C GLU A 68 -3.43 -21.57 8.05
N GLY A 69 -2.31 -22.00 8.62
CA GLY A 69 -1.59 -23.20 8.20
C GLY A 69 -0.65 -23.05 7.00
N THR A 70 -0.57 -21.88 6.34
CA THR A 70 0.31 -21.67 5.17
C THR A 70 1.70 -21.13 5.52
N SER A 71 1.85 -20.43 6.65
CA SER A 71 3.15 -20.00 7.13
C SER A 71 3.75 -21.07 8.03
N LYS A 72 5.01 -21.46 7.78
CA LYS A 72 5.73 -22.50 8.55
C LYS A 72 5.73 -22.23 10.07
N GLN A 73 5.54 -20.98 10.51
CA GLN A 73 5.64 -20.57 11.91
C GLN A 73 4.65 -19.45 12.34
N GLY A 74 3.60 -19.16 11.56
CA GLY A 74 2.67 -18.06 11.89
C GLY A 74 3.24 -16.66 11.63
N TRP A 75 4.38 -16.56 10.92
CA TRP A 75 5.05 -15.28 10.67
C TRP A 75 4.25 -14.39 9.74
N ARG A 76 4.26 -13.09 10.06
CA ARG A 76 3.67 -12.05 9.21
C ARG A 76 4.77 -11.36 8.43
N GLU A 77 4.52 -11.13 7.15
CA GLU A 77 5.43 -10.35 6.31
C GLU A 77 5.01 -8.89 6.35
N GLN A 78 5.99 -7.99 6.38
CA GLN A 78 5.75 -6.56 6.41
C GLN A 78 6.58 -5.82 5.38
N ILE A 79 5.95 -4.83 4.76
CA ILE A 79 6.59 -3.87 3.87
C ILE A 79 6.36 -2.48 4.45
N GLY A 80 7.44 -1.85 4.88
CA GLY A 80 7.43 -0.45 5.32
C GLY A 80 7.77 0.47 4.17
N LEU A 81 6.97 1.51 3.98
CA LEU A 81 7.18 2.59 3.04
C LEU A 81 7.46 3.89 3.79
N PHE A 82 8.64 4.46 3.59
CA PHE A 82 9.06 5.71 4.21
C PHE A 82 9.26 6.77 3.13
N ILE A 83 8.56 7.88 3.23
CA ILE A 83 8.56 8.93 2.23
C ILE A 83 9.16 10.19 2.86
N CYS A 84 10.27 10.68 2.31
CA CYS A 84 10.83 11.99 2.66
C CYS A 84 10.40 13.00 1.58
N PRO A 85 9.50 13.94 1.90
CA PRO A 85 9.19 15.03 0.99
C PRO A 85 10.43 15.93 0.81
N VAL A 86 10.84 16.17 -0.43
CA VAL A 86 12.01 17.00 -0.77
C VAL A 86 11.56 18.39 -1.24
N THR A 87 10.54 18.43 -2.09
CA THR A 87 9.79 19.62 -2.47
C THR A 87 8.29 19.33 -2.39
N PRO A 88 7.39 20.32 -2.50
CA PRO A 88 5.95 20.04 -2.51
C PRO A 88 5.49 19.04 -3.59
N GLU A 89 6.30 18.82 -4.63
CA GLU A 89 5.98 17.95 -5.76
C GLU A 89 6.97 16.78 -5.96
N THR A 90 7.98 16.65 -5.09
CA THR A 90 9.00 15.59 -5.22
C THR A 90 9.31 14.95 -3.86
N SER A 91 9.55 13.66 -3.87
CA SER A 91 9.90 12.90 -2.66
C SER A 91 10.96 11.86 -2.94
N ARG A 92 11.61 11.40 -1.87
CA ARG A 92 12.45 10.21 -1.87
C ARG A 92 11.74 9.12 -1.07
N VAL A 93 11.69 7.92 -1.63
CA VAL A 93 10.97 6.78 -1.06
C VAL A 93 11.95 5.67 -0.73
N TRP A 94 11.82 5.09 0.47
CA TRP A 94 12.56 3.91 0.90
C TRP A 94 11.59 2.80 1.29
N PHE A 95 12.01 1.57 0.97
CA PHE A 95 11.35 0.36 1.38
C PHE A 95 12.12 -0.34 2.48
N ARG A 96 11.39 -0.93 3.43
CA ARG A 96 11.91 -1.94 4.35
C ARG A 96 11.11 -3.22 4.16
N LEU A 97 11.78 -4.30 3.81
CA LEU A 97 11.18 -5.62 3.70
C LEU A 97 11.47 -6.42 4.97
N ALA A 98 10.44 -6.98 5.57
CA ALA A 98 10.52 -8.00 6.61
C ALA A 98 9.71 -9.20 6.14
N VAL A 99 10.34 -10.07 5.36
CA VAL A 99 9.70 -11.22 4.70
C VAL A 99 10.23 -12.52 5.27
N ALA A 100 9.42 -13.58 5.21
CA ALA A 100 9.79 -14.90 5.69
C ALA A 100 10.54 -15.71 4.61
N ASP A 101 11.34 -15.04 3.80
CA ASP A 101 12.12 -15.62 2.71
C ASP A 101 13.61 -15.60 3.07
N PHE A 102 14.16 -16.78 3.33
CA PHE A 102 15.55 -16.97 3.75
C PHE A 102 16.39 -17.64 2.67
N GLU A 103 15.79 -17.97 1.53
CA GLU A 103 16.45 -18.69 0.44
C GLU A 103 16.87 -17.72 -0.67
N SER A 104 16.04 -16.71 -0.92
CA SER A 104 16.30 -15.68 -1.92
C SER A 104 17.40 -14.72 -1.48
N THR A 105 18.17 -14.22 -2.44
CA THR A 105 19.16 -13.17 -2.17
C THR A 105 18.51 -11.81 -1.99
N ASP A 106 19.19 -10.90 -1.30
CA ASP A 106 18.74 -9.50 -1.17
C ASP A 106 18.48 -8.85 -2.53
N GLU A 107 19.30 -9.15 -3.54
CA GLU A 107 19.15 -8.64 -4.90
C GLU A 107 17.85 -9.12 -5.54
N GLN A 108 17.51 -10.41 -5.41
CA GLN A 108 16.26 -10.96 -5.94
C GLN A 108 15.04 -10.30 -5.28
N LEU A 109 15.07 -10.12 -3.96
CA LEU A 109 14.00 -9.44 -3.22
C LEU A 109 13.86 -7.97 -3.63
N GLN A 110 14.98 -7.27 -3.81
CA GLN A 110 15.00 -5.89 -4.28
C GLN A 110 14.46 -5.76 -5.70
N THR A 111 14.89 -6.62 -6.64
CA THR A 111 14.40 -6.60 -8.02
C THR A 111 12.90 -6.88 -8.09
N PHE A 112 12.40 -7.84 -7.31
CA PHE A 112 10.97 -8.13 -7.24
C PHE A 112 10.17 -6.92 -6.75
N GLN A 113 10.57 -6.33 -5.62
CA GLN A 113 9.89 -5.15 -5.07
C GLN A 113 9.97 -3.94 -6.01
N HIS A 114 11.13 -3.72 -6.63
CA HIS A 114 11.34 -2.63 -7.58
C HIS A 114 10.43 -2.77 -8.80
N THR A 115 10.32 -3.99 -9.37
CA THR A 115 9.49 -4.28 -10.55
C THR A 115 8.02 -3.95 -10.29
N ILE A 116 7.52 -4.23 -9.08
CA ILE A 116 6.15 -3.87 -8.70
C ILE A 116 6.04 -2.35 -8.53
N PHE A 117 6.97 -1.73 -7.81
CA PHE A 117 6.91 -0.31 -7.46
C PHE A 117 6.97 0.63 -8.67
N VAL A 118 7.82 0.34 -9.66
CA VAL A 118 7.94 1.20 -10.85
C VAL A 118 6.68 1.21 -11.72
N GLN A 119 5.76 0.27 -11.52
CA GLN A 119 4.46 0.29 -12.21
C GLN A 119 3.56 1.42 -11.69
N ASP A 120 3.74 1.84 -10.43
CA ASP A 120 2.98 2.97 -9.84
C ASP A 120 3.51 4.32 -10.31
N GLN A 121 4.82 4.42 -10.59
CA GLN A 121 5.49 5.65 -10.96
C GLN A 121 4.78 6.43 -12.09
N PRO A 122 4.45 5.85 -13.26
CA PRO A 122 3.79 6.62 -14.33
C PRO A 122 2.40 7.12 -13.95
N VAL A 123 1.66 6.39 -13.09
CA VAL A 123 0.36 6.88 -12.60
C VAL A 123 0.56 8.05 -11.66
N LEU A 124 1.42 7.89 -10.64
CA LEU A 124 1.73 8.97 -9.70
C LEU A 124 2.21 10.23 -10.41
N GLU A 125 3.17 10.09 -11.33
CA GLU A 125 3.75 11.21 -12.06
C GLU A 125 2.79 11.84 -13.08
N SER A 126 1.73 11.14 -13.49
CA SER A 126 0.71 11.68 -14.39
C SER A 126 -0.39 12.47 -13.68
N GLN A 127 -0.56 12.30 -12.37
CA GLN A 127 -1.62 12.95 -11.60
C GLN A 127 -1.51 14.48 -11.62
N LEU A 128 -2.67 15.13 -11.69
CA LEU A 128 -2.84 16.58 -11.61
C LEU A 128 -4.05 16.90 -10.72
N PRO A 129 -3.96 17.89 -9.82
CA PRO A 129 -2.75 18.66 -9.48
C PRO A 129 -1.64 17.77 -8.87
N LYS A 130 -0.39 18.29 -8.85
CA LYS A 130 0.76 17.55 -8.29
C LYS A 130 0.68 17.40 -6.78
N ALA A 131 0.21 18.43 -6.11
CA ALA A 131 -0.08 18.40 -4.68
C ALA A 131 -1.38 17.64 -4.41
N LEU A 132 -1.45 16.91 -3.30
CA LEU A 132 -2.61 16.09 -2.94
C LEU A 132 -3.81 16.96 -2.52
N PRO A 133 -4.96 16.90 -3.22
CA PRO A 133 -6.15 17.62 -2.80
C PRO A 133 -6.72 17.07 -1.49
N LEU A 134 -6.94 17.95 -0.51
CA LEU A 134 -7.55 17.60 0.79
C LEU A 134 -9.04 17.97 0.87
N ASP A 135 -9.56 18.76 -0.05
CA ASP A 135 -11.01 18.96 -0.18
C ASP A 135 -11.66 17.67 -0.71
N PRO A 136 -12.59 17.03 0.05
CA PRO A 136 -13.30 15.84 -0.42
C PRO A 136 -14.14 16.05 -1.69
N ARG A 137 -14.35 17.30 -2.13
CA ARG A 137 -15.06 17.64 -3.36
C ARG A 137 -14.14 17.76 -4.57
N ALA A 138 -12.82 17.79 -4.37
CA ALA A 138 -11.85 17.87 -5.45
C ALA A 138 -11.80 16.58 -6.29
N GLU A 139 -12.18 15.44 -5.69
CA GLU A 139 -12.16 14.12 -6.32
C GLU A 139 -13.47 13.36 -6.05
N MET A 140 -13.80 12.42 -6.92
CA MET A 140 -14.88 11.46 -6.66
C MET A 140 -14.33 10.27 -5.87
N HIS A 141 -15.12 9.81 -4.89
CA HIS A 141 -14.74 8.70 -4.04
C HIS A 141 -15.80 7.58 -4.10
N SER A 142 -15.33 6.34 -4.07
CA SER A 142 -16.12 5.13 -4.01
C SER A 142 -15.95 4.40 -2.67
N ALA A 143 -16.69 3.31 -2.46
CA ALA A 143 -16.55 2.49 -1.26
C ALA A 143 -15.15 1.84 -1.12
N ALA A 144 -14.43 1.65 -2.23
CA ALA A 144 -13.06 1.13 -2.21
C ALA A 144 -12.04 2.18 -1.72
N ASP A 145 -12.38 3.48 -1.77
CA ASP A 145 -11.48 4.60 -1.46
C ASP A 145 -11.49 5.00 0.03
N ARG A 146 -12.15 4.22 0.90
CA ARG A 146 -12.31 4.55 2.33
C ARG A 146 -10.99 4.90 3.02
N MET A 147 -9.92 4.15 2.72
CA MET A 147 -8.59 4.40 3.27
C MET A 147 -8.01 5.74 2.78
N SER A 148 -8.08 6.03 1.49
CA SER A 148 -7.51 7.25 0.90
C SER A 148 -8.27 8.50 1.36
N SER A 149 -9.60 8.40 1.53
CA SER A 149 -10.41 9.47 2.13
C SER A 149 -10.09 9.66 3.62
N ALA A 150 -9.85 8.58 4.37
CA ALA A 150 -9.47 8.68 5.79
C ALA A 150 -8.08 9.31 5.96
N TYR A 151 -7.12 8.93 5.11
CA TYR A 151 -5.79 9.53 5.10
C TYR A 151 -5.83 11.04 4.82
N ARG A 152 -6.62 11.50 3.82
CA ARG A 152 -6.81 12.96 3.57
C ARG A 152 -7.38 13.69 4.78
N ARG A 153 -8.38 13.10 5.47
CA ARG A 153 -8.92 13.67 6.72
C ARG A 153 -7.86 13.74 7.83
N PHE A 154 -7.04 12.71 7.95
CA PHE A 154 -5.93 12.69 8.90
C PHE A 154 -4.92 13.81 8.60
N LEU A 155 -4.44 13.94 7.36
CA LEU A 155 -3.53 15.02 6.96
C LEU A 155 -4.10 16.40 7.27
N LYS A 156 -5.38 16.63 6.94
CA LYS A 156 -6.07 17.87 7.23
C LYS A 156 -6.16 18.16 8.74
N ALA A 157 -6.45 17.15 9.56
CA ALA A 157 -6.51 17.28 11.00
C ALA A 157 -5.15 17.53 11.65
N GLN A 158 -4.06 17.08 11.00
CA GLN A 158 -2.68 17.35 11.42
C GLN A 158 -2.12 18.65 10.82
N GLU A 159 -2.94 19.44 10.13
CA GLU A 159 -2.55 20.70 9.49
C GLU A 159 -1.35 20.54 8.53
N ILE A 160 -1.24 19.38 7.90
CA ILE A 160 -0.20 19.13 6.89
C ILE A 160 -0.51 19.97 5.66
N ALA A 161 0.36 20.94 5.38
CA ALA A 161 0.27 21.83 4.23
C ALA A 161 1.31 21.54 3.13
N PHE A 162 2.38 20.82 3.47
CA PHE A 162 3.48 20.56 2.53
C PHE A 162 3.08 19.47 1.54
N GLY A 163 3.04 19.81 0.24
CA GLY A 163 2.66 18.86 -0.82
C GLY A 163 1.16 18.54 -0.89
N THR A 164 0.33 19.37 -0.27
CA THR A 164 -1.14 19.26 -0.27
C THR A 164 -1.79 20.52 -0.82
N CYS A 165 -3.00 20.42 -1.37
CA CYS A 165 -3.79 21.55 -1.86
C CYS A 165 -5.27 21.50 -1.48
#